data_AF-A0A327JXW9-F1
#
_entry.id   AF-A0A327JXW9-F1
#
_cell.length_a   1.000
_cell.length_b   1.000
_cell.length_c   1.000
_cell.angle_alpha   90.00
_cell.angle_beta   90.00
_cell.angle_gamma   90.00
#
_symmetry.space_group_name_H-M   'P 1'
#
loop_
_entity.id
_entity.type
_entity.pdbx_description
1 polymer ?
#
loop_
_entity_poly.entity_id
_entity_poly.type
_entity_poly.pdbx_seq_one_letter_code
_entity_poly.pdbx_strand_id
1 'polypeptide(L)'
;MATRAGGKTLTKLVAPEAAVAAAEPRTQRRQPETGRYLLQVDRQTKRSFPTVEAAEQAGRVIKKNYPVLQVSIYDPVDCVATLIQAE
;
A
#
# COMPACT_ATOMS: atom_id res chain seq x y z
N MET A 1 -23.22 -41.65 26.89
CA MET A 1 -24.00 -42.09 25.71
C MET A 1 -23.62 -41.18 24.54
N ALA A 2 -23.38 -41.76 23.36
CA ALA A 2 -22.91 -41.17 22.08
C ALA A 2 -21.42 -40.72 22.04
N THR A 3 -20.43 -41.59 21.78
CA THR A 3 -19.95 -42.25 20.53
C THR A 3 -19.18 -41.39 19.52
N ARG A 4 -17.89 -41.74 19.36
CA ARG A 4 -17.12 -42.07 18.12
C ARG A 4 -17.03 -40.97 17.03
N ALA A 5 -16.02 -40.81 16.19
CA ALA A 5 -14.84 -41.55 15.74
C ALA A 5 -13.89 -40.46 15.14
N GLY A 6 -12.58 -40.55 15.22
CA GLY A 6 -11.77 -41.35 14.29
C GLY A 6 -11.53 -40.61 12.97
N GLY A 7 -10.28 -40.18 12.71
CA GLY A 7 -9.96 -39.42 11.49
C GLY A 7 -8.47 -39.23 11.18
N LYS A 8 -7.68 -40.32 11.26
CA LYS A 8 -6.56 -40.68 10.36
C LYS A 8 -5.56 -39.58 9.94
N THR A 9 -4.37 -39.63 10.53
CA THR A 9 -3.13 -39.16 9.90
C THR A 9 -2.96 -39.81 8.53
N LEU A 10 -2.92 -39.01 7.46
CA LEU A 10 -2.57 -39.45 6.12
C LEU A 10 -1.40 -38.63 5.59
N THR A 11 -0.25 -39.30 5.61
CA THR A 11 0.61 -39.53 4.45
C THR A 11 1.21 -38.33 3.70
N LYS A 12 2.47 -38.08 4.05
CA LYS A 12 3.60 -37.79 3.17
C LYS A 12 3.39 -38.15 1.68
N LEU A 13 3.31 -37.15 0.81
CA LEU A 13 3.66 -37.24 -0.62
C LEU A 13 4.31 -35.89 -0.99
N VAL A 14 5.64 -35.86 -1.09
CA VAL A 14 6.37 -35.84 -2.37
C VAL A 14 6.25 -34.48 -3.05
N ALA A 15 7.37 -33.74 -3.02
CA ALA A 15 7.64 -32.72 -4.00
C ALA A 15 7.74 -33.36 -5.39
N PRO A 16 7.10 -32.76 -6.39
CA PRO A 16 7.76 -32.58 -7.67
C PRO A 16 7.95 -31.09 -7.93
N GLU A 17 9.17 -30.80 -8.34
CA GLU A 17 9.59 -29.60 -9.03
C GLU A 17 8.69 -29.35 -10.26
N ALA A 18 8.56 -28.06 -10.60
CA ALA A 18 7.95 -27.50 -11.81
C ALA A 18 6.42 -27.30 -11.86
N ALA A 19 6.05 -26.03 -11.69
CA ALA A 19 5.05 -25.31 -12.45
C ALA A 19 3.59 -25.80 -12.36
N VAL A 20 2.81 -25.21 -11.45
CA VAL A 20 1.62 -24.40 -11.82
C VAL A 20 1.34 -23.40 -10.70
N ALA A 21 1.02 -22.17 -11.11
CA ALA A 21 0.71 -21.00 -10.31
C ALA A 21 0.00 -21.30 -8.98
N ALA A 22 0.66 -20.90 -7.89
CA ALA A 22 0.15 -20.98 -6.52
C ALA A 22 -1.19 -20.23 -6.39
N ALA A 23 -2.16 -20.94 -5.82
CA ALA A 23 -3.40 -20.37 -5.31
C ALA A 23 -3.12 -19.27 -4.29
N GLU A 24 -3.94 -18.23 -4.36
CA GLU A 24 -3.91 -17.01 -3.56
C GLU A 24 -3.82 -17.28 -2.05
N PRO A 25 -3.14 -16.38 -1.32
CA PRO A 25 -3.95 -15.57 -0.43
C PRO A 25 -3.85 -14.11 -0.85
N ARG A 26 -5.01 -13.47 -1.01
CA ARG A 26 -5.20 -12.02 -1.04
C ARG A 26 -4.71 -11.42 0.28
N THR A 27 -3.40 -11.40 0.46
CA THR A 27 -2.73 -10.59 1.46
C THR A 27 -2.59 -9.21 0.85
N GLN A 28 -2.82 -8.21 1.68
CA GLN A 28 -2.91 -6.79 1.37
C GLN A 28 -1.60 -6.23 0.81
N ARG A 29 -1.17 -6.69 -0.36
CA ARG A 29 -0.16 -6.01 -1.17
C ARG A 29 -0.84 -4.81 -1.79
N ARG A 30 -1.08 -3.78 -0.97
CA ARG A 30 -1.04 -2.41 -1.46
C ARG A 30 0.34 -2.33 -2.10
N GLN A 31 0.39 -2.41 -3.44
CA GLN A 31 1.65 -2.31 -4.18
C GLN A 31 2.44 -1.18 -3.52
N PRO A 32 3.75 -1.35 -3.22
CA PRO A 32 4.56 -0.21 -2.88
C PRO A 32 4.44 0.70 -4.08
N GLU A 33 3.58 1.71 -3.96
CA GLU A 33 3.33 2.61 -5.04
C GLU A 33 4.72 3.20 -5.33
N THR A 34 5.29 2.86 -6.49
CA THR A 34 6.73 2.96 -6.83
C THR A 34 7.23 4.42 -6.88
N GLY A 35 6.46 5.35 -6.34
CA GLY A 35 6.77 6.74 -6.22
C GLY A 35 7.63 7.02 -5.00
N ARG A 36 8.78 7.67 -5.22
CA ARG A 36 9.62 8.21 -4.14
C ARG A 36 8.83 9.20 -3.28
N TYR A 37 7.86 9.92 -3.83
CA TYR A 37 7.17 10.99 -3.10
C TYR A 37 5.77 10.55 -2.68
N LEU A 38 5.46 10.62 -1.39
CA LEU A 38 4.15 10.31 -0.84
C LEU A 38 3.37 11.60 -0.61
N LEU A 39 2.24 11.78 -1.29
CA LEU A 39 1.31 12.87 -1.00
C LEU A 39 0.47 12.52 0.23
N GLN A 40 0.70 13.27 1.31
CA GLN A 40 -0.01 13.19 2.56
C GLN A 40 -1.07 14.29 2.64
N VAL A 41 -2.32 13.89 2.89
CA VAL A 41 -3.43 14.79 3.19
C VAL A 41 -3.85 14.54 4.62
N ASP A 42 -3.80 15.56 5.47
CA ASP A 42 -4.11 15.44 6.91
C ASP A 42 -3.30 14.31 7.59
N ARG A 43 -2.00 14.24 7.26
CA ARG A 43 -1.06 13.19 7.70
C ARG A 43 -1.38 11.77 7.22
N GLN A 44 -2.39 11.60 6.35
CA GLN A 44 -2.66 10.31 5.71
C GLN A 44 -2.05 10.25 4.32
N THR A 45 -1.29 9.20 4.05
CA THR A 45 -0.80 8.92 2.69
C THR A 45 -1.96 8.57 1.77
N LYS A 46 -2.27 9.47 0.83
CA LYS A 46 -3.35 9.27 -0.15
C LYS A 46 -2.85 8.66 -1.45
N ARG A 47 -1.67 9.09 -1.91
CA ARG A 47 -1.06 8.66 -3.18
C ARG A 47 0.45 8.73 -3.08
N SER A 48 1.16 7.91 -3.82
CA SER A 48 2.55 8.15 -4.18
C SER A 48 2.69 8.68 -5.61
N PHE A 49 3.82 9.34 -5.85
CA PHE A 49 4.21 9.89 -7.14
C PHE A 49 5.71 9.63 -7.36
N PRO A 50 6.12 9.34 -8.61
CA PRO A 50 7.53 9.15 -8.96
C PRO A 50 8.34 10.45 -8.90
N THR A 51 7.69 11.60 -9.08
CA THR A 51 8.33 12.93 -9.12
C THR A 51 7.66 13.89 -8.14
N VAL A 52 8.44 14.85 -7.63
CA VAL A 52 7.95 15.88 -6.71
C VAL A 52 6.95 16.81 -7.40
N GLU A 53 7.19 17.17 -8.67
CA GLU A 53 6.32 18.06 -9.43
C GLU A 53 4.90 17.50 -9.61
N ALA A 54 4.79 16.19 -9.86
CA ALA A 54 3.49 15.52 -9.97
C ALA A 54 2.74 15.51 -8.62
N ALA A 55 3.47 15.32 -7.51
CA ALA A 55 2.90 15.39 -6.17
C ALA A 55 2.46 16.82 -5.82
N GLU A 56 3.24 17.83 -6.21
CA GLU A 56 2.90 19.24 -6.02
C GLU A 56 1.65 19.64 -6.79
N GLN A 57 1.57 19.30 -8.08
CA GLN A 57 0.40 19.58 -8.91
C GLN A 57 -0.87 18.94 -8.33
N ALA A 58 -0.78 17.65 -7.97
CA ALA A 58 -1.90 16.95 -7.34
C ALA A 58 -2.30 17.60 -6.00
N GLY A 59 -1.32 17.98 -5.18
CA GLY A 59 -1.56 18.62 -3.91
C GLY A 59 -2.16 20.03 -4.03
N ARG A 60 -1.72 20.82 -5.02
CA ARG A 60 -2.30 22.14 -5.34
C ARG A 60 -3.76 22.03 -5.77
N VAL A 61 -4.08 21.03 -6.61
CA VAL A 61 -5.48 20.77 -7.02
C VAL A 61 -6.34 20.42 -5.80
N ILE A 62 -5.85 19.55 -4.91
CA ILE A 62 -6.56 19.18 -3.68
C ILE A 62 -6.75 20.41 -2.79
N LYS A 63 -5.71 21.22 -2.59
CA LYS A 63 -5.75 22.41 -1.73
C LYS A 63 -6.70 23.48 -2.29
N LYS A 64 -6.78 23.63 -3.61
CA LYS A 64 -7.75 24.52 -4.28
C LYS A 64 -9.20 24.09 -4.05
N ASN A 65 -9.48 22.79 -4.14
CA ASN A 65 -10.82 22.24 -3.90
C ASN A 65 -11.19 22.21 -2.41
N TYR A 66 -10.18 22.02 -1.55
CA TYR A 66 -10.34 21.85 -0.11
C TYR A 66 -9.31 22.70 0.66
N PRO A 67 -9.54 24.01 0.82
CA PRO A 67 -8.56 24.92 1.44
C PRO A 67 -8.29 24.59 2.91
N VAL A 68 -9.22 23.91 3.59
CA VAL A 68 -9.07 23.51 5.00
C VAL A 68 -8.06 22.37 5.18
N LEU A 69 -7.86 21.52 4.17
CA LEU A 69 -7.01 20.33 4.30
C LEU A 69 -5.52 20.69 4.32
N GLN A 70 -4.74 20.01 5.16
CA GLN A 70 -3.28 20.14 5.15
C GLN A 70 -2.68 19.15 4.16
N VAL A 71 -1.99 19.66 3.13
CA VAL A 71 -1.36 18.82 2.10
C VAL A 71 0.16 18.93 2.20
N SER A 72 0.83 17.78 2.32
CA SER A 72 2.29 17.68 2.44
C SER A 72 2.82 16.61 1.49
N ILE A 73 4.03 16.79 0.98
CA ILE A 73 4.76 15.78 0.23
C ILE A 73 5.81 15.20 1.17
N TYR A 74 5.75 13.90 1.40
CA TYR A 74 6.69 13.16 2.23
C TYR A 74 7.65 12.38 1.34
N ASP A 75 8.95 12.61 1.49
CA ASP A 75 10.00 11.78 0.91
C ASP A 75 10.46 10.75 1.98
N PRO A 76 10.25 9.44 1.79
CA PRO A 76 10.70 8.40 2.70
C PRO A 76 12.22 8.17 2.66
N VAL A 77 12.93 8.63 1.62
CA VAL A 77 14.38 8.50 1.50
C VAL A 77 15.07 9.53 2.39
N ASP A 78 14.63 10.78 2.29
CA ASP A 78 15.16 11.90 3.08
C ASP A 78 14.43 12.05 4.42
N CYS A 79 13.31 11.34 4.63
CA CYS A 79 12.39 11.48 5.77
C CYS A 79 11.89 12.93 5.97
N VAL A 80 11.79 13.69 4.88
CA VAL A 80 11.37 15.10 4.89
C VAL A 80 9.92 15.23 4.45
N ALA A 81 9.15 16.03 5.17
CA ALA A 81 7.79 16.43 4.79
C ALA A 81 7.77 17.90 4.37
N THR A 82 7.49 18.16 3.10
CA THR A 82 7.35 19.51 2.53
C THR A 82 5.88 19.89 2.44
N LEU A 83 5.49 20.99 3.08
CA LEU A 83 4.10 21.48 3.03
C LEU A 83 3.83 22.22 1.73
N ILE A 84 2.72 21.88 1.06
CA ILE A 84 2.25 22.63 -0.10
C ILE A 84 1.41 23.80 0.41
N GLN A 85 1.94 25.01 0.23
CA GLN A 85 1.17 26.24 0.38
C GLN A 85 0.36 26.43 -0.92
N ALA A 86 -0.92 26.74 -0.80
CA ALA A 86 -1.65 27.34 -1.92
C ALA A 86 -1.50 28.85 -1.76
N GLU A 87 -0.88 29.47 -2.75
CA GLU A 87 -1.02 30.92 -2.97
C GLU A 87 -2.41 31.22 -3.53
#